data_AF-A0A829YHW7-F1
#
_entry.id   AF-A0A829YHW7-F1
#
_cell.length_a   1.000
_cell.length_b   1.000
_cell.length_c   1.000
_cell.angle_alpha   90.00
_cell.angle_beta   90.00
_cell.angle_gamma   90.00
#
_symmetry.space_group_name_H-M   'P 1'
#
loop_
_entity.id
_entity.type
_entity.pdbx_description
1 polymer ?
#
loop_
_entity_poly.entity_id
_entity_poly.type
_entity_poly.pdbx_seq_one_letter_code
_entity_poly.pdbx_strand_id
1 'polypeptide(L)' 'MSANTDGLQDIRVYTTAEGRAVIEQSSGTVVLEAEQILTVIKQLHACYDYCAVWKQTPQE' A
#
# COMPACT_ATOMS: atom_id res chain seq x y z
N MET A 1 -1.17 -20.45 25.90
CA MET A 1 -1.43 -19.28 25.03
C MET A 1 -0.09 -18.81 24.52
N SER A 2 0.29 -19.18 23.29
CA SER A 2 1.52 -18.71 22.65
C SER A 2 1.11 -17.95 21.40
N ALA A 3 1.36 -16.65 21.39
CA ALA A 3 1.22 -15.83 20.20
C ALA A 3 2.35 -16.22 19.24
N ASN A 4 2.03 -17.03 18.23
CA ASN A 4 2.97 -17.37 17.16
C ASN A 4 3.22 -16.11 16.32
N THR A 5 4.23 -15.33 16.68
CA THR A 5 4.83 -14.28 15.83
C THR A 5 6.02 -14.80 15.04
N ASP A 6 6.09 -16.11 14.79
CA ASP A 6 7.05 -16.71 13.87
C ASP A 6 6.50 -16.56 12.44
N GLY A 7 6.84 -15.46 11.76
CA GLY A 7 6.48 -15.29 10.35
C GLY A 7 6.59 -13.89 9.75
N LEU A 8 6.73 -12.82 10.55
CA LEU A 8 7.01 -11.48 10.03
C LEU A 8 8.52 -11.30 9.88
N GLN A 9 9.12 -11.97 8.90
CA GLN A 9 10.52 -11.72 8.54
C GLN A 9 10.68 -10.27 8.05
N ASP A 10 11.35 -9.46 8.87
CA ASP A 10 11.98 -8.15 8.61
C ASP A 10 11.54 -7.42 7.33
N ILE A 11 10.26 -7.02 7.25
CA ILE A 11 9.84 -6.02 6.28
C ILE A 11 10.22 -4.65 6.83
N ARG A 12 11.14 -3.95 6.19
CA ARG A 12 11.51 -2.58 6.55
C ARG A 12 10.99 -1.62 5.50
N VAL A 13 10.29 -0.58 5.95
CA VAL A 13 9.75 0.47 5.09
C VAL A 13 10.33 1.80 5.52
N TYR A 14 10.98 2.50 4.60
CA TYR A 14 11.57 3.82 4.86
C TYR A 14 11.60 4.66 3.59
N THR A 15 11.90 5.96 3.76
CA THR A 15 12.04 6.90 2.64
C THR A 15 13.50 7.30 2.47
N THR A 16 13.97 7.44 1.23
CA THR A 16 15.30 7.98 0.94
C THR A 16 15.30 9.51 0.94
N ALA A 17 16.49 10.13 0.99
CA ALA A 17 16.63 11.58 0.93
C ALA A 17 16.11 12.18 -0.40
N GLU A 18 16.07 11.37 -1.46
CA GLU A 18 15.53 11.75 -2.76
C GLU A 18 14.00 11.61 -2.85
N GLY A 19 13.32 11.22 -1.76
CA GLY A 19 11.86 11.11 -1.71
C GLY A 19 11.28 9.81 -2.23
N ARG A 20 12.09 8.75 -2.33
CA ARG A 20 11.64 7.41 -2.75
C ARG A 20 11.22 6.57 -1.57
N ALA A 21 10.19 5.74 -1.71
CA ALA A 21 9.84 4.75 -0.70
C ALA A 21 10.56 3.42 -0.99
N VAL A 22 11.16 2.83 0.02
CA VAL A 22 11.88 1.56 -0.08
C VAL A 22 11.21 0.54 0.83
N ILE A 23 10.96 -0.64 0.28
CA ILE A 23 10.44 -1.81 0.99
C ILE A 23 11.51 -2.89 0.88
N GLU A 24 12.21 -3.15 1.97
CA GLU A 24 13.17 -4.25 2.08
C GLU A 24 12.45 -5.47 2.63
N GLN A 25 12.63 -6.60 1.95
CA GLN A 25 12.09 -7.91 2.32
C GLN A 25 13.20 -8.95 2.16
N SER A 26 13.05 -10.12 2.79
CA SER A 26 14.01 -11.22 2.62
C SER A 26 14.13 -11.70 1.17
N SER A 27 13.08 -11.51 0.36
CA SER A 27 13.05 -11.82 -1.07
C SER A 27 13.64 -10.72 -1.98
N GLY A 28 13.98 -9.54 -1.44
CA GLY A 28 14.57 -8.44 -2.19
C GLY A 28 14.05 -7.07 -1.79
N THR A 29 14.51 -6.06 -2.52
CA THR A 29 14.18 -4.65 -2.27
C THR A 29 13.31 -4.11 -3.40
N VAL A 30 12.19 -3.50 -3.03
CA VAL A 30 11.33 -2.75 -3.95
C VAL A 30 11.52 -1.26 -3.67
N VAL A 31 11.79 -0.48 -4.71
CA VAL A 31 11.87 0.98 -4.64
C VAL A 31 10.71 1.56 -5.44
N LEU A 32 9.95 2.45 -4.80
CA LEU A 32 8.82 3.15 -5.39
C LEU A 32 9.18 4.63 -5.53
N GLU A 33 9.12 5.13 -6.75
CA GLU A 33 9.24 6.55 -7.06
C GLU A 33 7.96 7.29 -6.62
N ALA A 34 8.08 8.60 -6.39
CA ALA A 34 6.98 9.44 -5.93
C ALA A 34 5.75 9.35 -6.86
N GLU A 35 5.97 9.29 -8.18
CA GLU A 35 4.92 9.17 -9.19
C GLU A 35 4.16 7.84 -9.07
N GLN A 36 4.85 6.76 -8.72
CA GLN A 36 4.23 5.44 -8.54
C GLN A 36 3.36 5.43 -7.28
N ILE A 37 3.85 6.02 -6.19
CA ILE A 37 3.09 6.18 -4.94
C ILE A 37 1.82 7.01 -5.20
N LEU A 38 1.94 8.14 -5.88
CA LEU A 38 0.81 9.00 -6.25
C LEU A 38 -0.18 8.27 -7.16
N THR A 39 0.30 7.41 -8.05
CA THR A 39 -0.56 6.58 -8.91
C THR A 39 -1.38 5.60 -8.09
N VAL A 40 -0.76 4.90 -7.14
CA VAL A 40 -1.48 3.97 -6.23
C VAL A 40 -2.53 4.73 -5.41
N ILE A 41 -2.18 5.89 -4.85
CA ILE A 41 -3.13 6.72 -4.07
C ILE A 41 -4.32 7.13 -4.94
N LYS A 42 -4.10 7.58 -6.18
CA LYS A 42 -5.17 7.97 -7.12
C LYS A 42 -6.08 6.78 -7.45
N GLN A 43 -5.51 5.60 -7.69
CA GLN A 43 -6.29 4.38 -7.97
C GLN A 43 -7.12 3.95 -6.77
N LEU A 44 -6.56 4.01 -5.56
CA LEU A 44 -7.29 3.73 -4.32
C LEU A 44 -8.43 4.73 -4.12
N HIS A 45 -8.18 6.02 -4.33
CA HIS A 45 -9.20 7.06 -4.22
C HIS A 45 -10.32 6.85 -5.23
N ALA A 46 -10.00 6.57 -6.50
CA ALA A 46 -11.00 6.26 -7.51
C ALA A 46 -11.84 5.03 -7.16
N CYS A 47 -11.23 4.02 -6.51
CA CYS A 47 -11.96 2.85 -6.01
C CYS A 47 -12.92 3.24 -4.87
N TYR A 48 -12.48 4.09 -3.94
CA TYR A 48 -13.35 4.61 -2.89
C TYR A 48 -14.50 5.44 -3.44
N ASP A 49 -14.23 6.33 -4.39
CA ASP A 49 -15.23 7.16 -5.06
C ASP A 49 -16.28 6.27 -5.77
N TYR A 50 -15.82 5.25 -6.50
CA TYR A 50 -16.72 4.26 -7.12
C TYR A 50 -17.58 3.54 -6.09
N CYS A 51 -16.98 3.05 -5.00
CA CYS A 51 -17.71 2.36 -3.93
C CYS A 51 -18.71 3.28 -3.20
N ALA A 52 -18.37 4.55 -3.04
CA ALA A 52 -19.23 5.54 -2.40
C ALA A 52 -20.46 5.86 -3.27
N VAL A 53 -20.26 6.01 -4.58
CA VAL A 53 -21.35 6.18 -5.55
C VAL A 53 -22.23 4.93 -5.58
N TRP A 54 -21.64 3.74 -5.64
CA TRP A 54 -22.38 2.48 -5.67
C TRP A 54 -23.27 2.26 -4.42
N LYS A 55 -22.82 2.72 -3.24
CA LYS A 55 -23.62 2.67 -2.00
C LYS A 55 -24.78 3.67 -1.96
N GLN A 56 -24.74 4.72 -2.77
CA GLN A 56 -25.77 5.77 -2.80
C GLN A 56 -26.86 5.49 -3.84
N THR A 57 -26.58 4.63 -4.82
CA THR A 57 -27.57 4.21 -5.79
C THR A 57 -28.51 3.16 -5.16
N PRO A 58 -29.84 3.30 -5.24
CA PRO A 58 -30.75 2.23 -4.86
C PRO A 58 -30.41 0.98 -5.66
N GLN A 59 -30.14 -0.13 -4.97
CA GLN A 59 -29.94 -1.41 -5.63
C GLN A 59 -31.31 -1.90 -6.12
N GLU A 60 -31.50 -1.94 -7.43
CA GLU A 60 -32.65 -2.55 -8.10
C GLU A 60 -32.61 -4.09 -8.05
#